data_AF-A0A1F6K5I3-F1
#
_entry.id   AF-A0A1F6K5I3-F1
#
_cell.length_a   1.000
_cell.length_b   1.000
_cell.length_c   1.000
_cell.angle_alpha   90.00
_cell.angle_beta   90.00
_cell.angle_gamma   90.00
#
_symmetry.space_group_name_H-M   'P 1'
#
loop_
_entity.id
_entity.type
_entity.pdbx_description
1 polymer ?
#
loop_
_entity_poly.entity_id
_entity_poly.type
_entity_poly.pdbx_seq_one_letter_code
_entity_poly.pdbx_strand_id
1 'polypeptide(L)'
;MSEGINLLLDKNKNAHKNKEIIKALRITSVISLFLVAFFSILVFLLKLQSPLTNLQNEEQDTLSKISVLHPKAARLFLASDRIKNISEIISRRPDFEKRIAIILKAIPNDVSLSTFNIDNKNVSIVATSSSLSSIGQMLDNLVAMVGSKELFNKINLQGLTVDGANGSYRISIEAILL
;
A
#
# COMPACT_ATOMS: atom_id res chain seq x y z
N MET A 1 -95.65 35.32 61.40
CA MET A 1 -94.95 34.32 60.58
C MET A 1 -93.47 34.72 60.56
N SER A 2 -92.60 33.95 61.19
CA SER A 2 -91.15 34.17 61.17
C SER A 2 -90.49 32.81 60.95
N GLU A 3 -90.00 32.59 59.73
CA GLU A 3 -89.26 31.39 59.37
C GLU A 3 -87.88 31.42 60.04
N GLY A 4 -87.58 30.38 60.81
CA GLY A 4 -86.29 30.20 61.46
C GLY A 4 -85.21 29.89 60.43
N ILE A 5 -84.26 30.81 60.27
CA ILE A 5 -83.11 30.66 59.38
C ILE A 5 -82.14 29.63 60.00
N ASN A 6 -82.10 28.42 59.44
CA ASN A 6 -81.16 27.38 59.86
C ASN A 6 -79.80 27.54 59.17
N LEU A 7 -78.93 28.37 59.76
CA LEU A 7 -77.58 28.71 59.28
C LEU A 7 -76.51 27.60 59.49
N LEU A 8 -76.85 26.47 60.13
CA LEU A 8 -75.87 25.44 60.48
C LEU A 8 -75.72 24.34 59.42
N LEU A 9 -76.67 24.21 58.49
CA LEU A 9 -76.72 23.10 57.55
C LEU A 9 -75.67 23.23 56.42
N ASP A 10 -75.41 24.45 55.93
CA ASP A 10 -74.52 24.68 54.78
C ASP A 10 -73.02 24.73 55.15
N LYS A 11 -72.68 25.18 56.35
CA LYS A 11 -71.28 25.20 56.83
C LYS A 11 -70.72 23.78 57.00
N ASN A 12 -71.57 22.83 57.38
CA ASN A 12 -71.17 21.44 57.61
C ASN A 12 -71.03 20.64 56.30
N LYS A 13 -71.87 20.90 55.28
CA LYS A 13 -71.73 20.30 53.94
C LYS A 13 -70.43 20.70 53.26
N ASN A 14 -70.06 21.98 53.30
CA ASN A 14 -68.82 22.47 52.70
C ASN A 14 -67.57 22.00 53.46
N ALA A 15 -67.64 21.90 54.79
CA ALA A 15 -66.55 21.34 55.61
C ALA A 15 -66.33 19.83 55.34
N HIS A 16 -67.40 19.05 55.13
CA HIS A 16 -67.30 17.65 54.75
C HIS A 16 -66.73 17.47 53.33
N LYS A 17 -67.19 18.28 52.36
CA LYS A 17 -66.70 18.22 50.97
C LYS A 17 -65.21 18.55 50.87
N ASN A 18 -64.73 19.54 51.64
CA ASN A 18 -63.30 19.86 51.69
C ASN A 18 -62.46 18.76 52.37
N LYS A 19 -63.00 18.07 53.39
CA LYS A 19 -62.31 16.93 54.01
C LYS A 19 -62.14 15.74 53.06
N GLU A 20 -63.15 15.45 52.24
CA GLU A 20 -63.12 14.40 51.21
C GLU A 20 -62.05 14.70 50.15
N ILE A 21 -62.00 15.94 49.65
CA ILE A 21 -61.00 16.38 48.67
C ILE A 21 -59.58 16.28 49.24
N ILE A 22 -59.36 16.72 50.49
CA ILE A 22 -58.05 16.63 51.15
C ILE A 22 -57.62 15.17 51.36
N LYS A 23 -58.56 14.27 51.71
CA LYS A 23 -58.29 12.83 51.80
C LYS A 23 -57.91 12.25 50.44
N ALA A 24 -58.66 12.57 49.39
CA ALA A 24 -58.35 12.11 48.03
C ALA A 24 -56.97 12.59 47.58
N LEU A 25 -56.65 13.88 47.81
CA LEU A 25 -55.35 14.47 47.46
C LEU A 25 -54.19 13.76 48.17
N ARG A 26 -54.36 13.47 49.46
CA ARG A 26 -53.36 12.77 50.27
C ARG A 26 -53.13 11.34 49.77
N ILE A 27 -54.20 10.62 49.41
CA ILE A 27 -54.11 9.27 48.84
C ILE A 27 -53.40 9.31 47.48
N THR A 28 -53.76 10.24 46.58
CA THR A 28 -53.08 10.39 45.28
C THR A 28 -51.61 10.76 45.42
N SER A 29 -51.25 11.60 46.40
CA SER A 29 -49.83 11.91 46.68
C SER A 29 -49.05 10.68 47.13
N VAL A 30 -49.62 9.86 48.01
CA VAL A 30 -48.96 8.62 48.47
C VAL A 30 -48.80 7.63 47.32
N ILE A 31 -49.83 7.47 46.49
CA ILE A 31 -49.78 6.60 45.30
C ILE A 31 -48.72 7.10 44.31
N SER A 32 -48.68 8.40 44.03
CA SER A 32 -47.69 9.01 43.15
C SER A 32 -46.26 8.76 43.65
N LEU A 33 -46.02 8.89 44.95
CA LEU A 33 -44.69 8.68 45.54
C LEU A 33 -44.26 7.21 45.39
N PHE A 34 -45.19 6.28 45.59
CA PHE A 34 -44.96 4.85 45.39
C PHE A 34 -44.65 4.51 43.92
N LEU A 35 -45.40 5.10 42.99
CA LEU A 35 -45.20 4.92 41.54
C LEU A 35 -43.82 5.37 41.08
N VAL A 36 -43.37 6.54 41.54
CA VAL A 36 -42.04 7.07 41.21
C VAL A 36 -40.94 6.14 41.75
N ALA A 37 -41.07 5.68 43.00
CA ALA A 37 -40.11 4.74 43.59
C ALA A 37 -40.07 3.41 42.81
N PHE A 38 -41.24 2.88 42.44
CA PHE A 38 -41.34 1.65 41.65
C PHE A 38 -40.66 1.79 40.29
N PHE A 39 -40.95 2.86 39.53
CA PHE A 39 -40.32 3.09 38.23
C PHE A 39 -38.80 3.31 38.34
N SER A 40 -38.33 3.99 39.38
CA SER A 40 -36.89 4.19 39.60
C SER A 40 -36.16 2.86 39.84
N ILE A 41 -36.75 1.95 40.62
CA ILE A 41 -36.22 0.61 40.85
C ILE A 41 -36.25 -0.22 39.56
N LEU A 42 -37.34 -0.13 38.80
CA LEU A 42 -37.49 -0.82 37.53
C LEU A 42 -36.39 -0.42 36.53
N VAL A 43 -36.15 0.89 36.36
CA VAL A 43 -35.10 1.41 35.47
C VAL A 43 -33.71 1.00 35.95
N PHE A 44 -33.47 0.99 37.27
CA PHE A 44 -32.21 0.54 37.83
C PHE A 44 -31.93 -0.94 37.54
N LEU A 45 -32.93 -1.82 37.72
CA LEU A 45 -32.84 -3.24 37.38
C LEU A 45 -32.60 -3.46 35.88
N LEU A 46 -33.27 -2.67 35.04
CA LEU A 46 -33.12 -2.71 33.58
C LEU A 46 -31.70 -2.32 33.16
N LYS A 47 -31.10 -1.32 33.80
CA LYS A 47 -29.68 -0.98 33.60
C LYS A 47 -28.73 -2.05 34.10
N LEU A 48 -29.02 -2.69 35.24
CA LEU A 48 -28.15 -3.69 35.85
C LEU A 48 -28.12 -5.00 35.05
N GLN A 49 -29.25 -5.39 34.46
CA GLN A 49 -29.37 -6.58 33.61
C GLN A 49 -29.10 -6.28 32.12
N SER A 50 -28.95 -5.02 31.73
CA SER A 50 -28.73 -4.68 30.32
C SER A 50 -27.33 -5.14 29.88
N PRO A 51 -27.23 -5.97 28.82
CA PRO A 51 -25.95 -6.37 28.25
C PRO A 51 -25.23 -5.23 27.50
N LEU A 52 -25.82 -4.03 27.41
CA LEU A 52 -25.28 -2.90 26.65
C LEU A 52 -23.85 -2.53 27.03
N THR A 53 -23.55 -2.50 28.33
CA THR A 53 -22.21 -2.12 28.82
C THR A 53 -21.16 -3.15 28.41
N ASN A 54 -21.50 -4.43 28.44
CA ASN A 54 -20.60 -5.50 28.04
C ASN A 54 -20.39 -5.50 26.51
N LEU A 55 -21.44 -5.25 25.73
CA LEU A 55 -21.35 -5.10 24.27
C LEU A 55 -20.48 -3.90 23.87
N GLN A 56 -20.60 -2.76 24.55
CA GLN A 56 -19.76 -1.59 24.29
C GLN A 56 -18.28 -1.87 24.60
N ASN A 57 -18.00 -2.57 25.69
CA ASN A 57 -16.64 -2.96 26.04
C ASN A 57 -16.05 -3.96 25.03
N GLU A 58 -16.86 -4.91 24.55
CA GLU A 58 -16.45 -5.90 23.56
C GLU A 58 -16.22 -5.28 22.17
N GLU A 59 -17.05 -4.29 21.79
CA GLU A 59 -16.86 -3.48 20.59
C GLU A 59 -15.55 -2.68 20.66
N GLN A 60 -15.31 -2.00 21.78
CA GLN A 60 -14.09 -1.22 21.99
C GLN A 60 -12.83 -2.10 21.98
N ASP A 61 -12.89 -3.28 22.60
CA ASP A 61 -11.78 -4.24 22.62
C ASP A 61 -11.51 -4.79 21.21
N THR A 62 -12.56 -5.09 20.45
CA THR A 62 -12.45 -5.55 19.05
C THR A 62 -11.85 -4.47 18.14
N LEU A 63 -12.30 -3.22 18.26
CA LEU A 63 -11.75 -2.09 17.53
C LEU A 63 -10.27 -1.86 17.85
N SER A 64 -9.88 -2.03 19.12
CA SER A 64 -8.48 -1.90 19.53
C SER A 64 -7.60 -2.98 18.88
N LYS A 65 -8.08 -4.23 18.81
CA LYS A 65 -7.38 -5.34 18.16
C LYS A 65 -7.23 -5.12 16.65
N ILE A 66 -8.26 -4.57 15.99
CA ILE A 66 -8.23 -4.24 14.56
C ILE A 66 -7.25 -3.09 14.28
N SER A 67 -7.23 -2.06 15.14
CA SER A 67 -6.33 -0.91 14.99
C SER A 67 -4.85 -1.33 15.00
N VAL A 68 -4.48 -2.28 15.87
CA VAL A 68 -3.11 -2.82 15.95
C VAL A 68 -2.71 -3.61 14.69
N LEU A 69 -3.66 -4.12 13.91
CA LEU A 69 -3.38 -4.85 12.67
C LEU A 69 -3.12 -3.92 11.47
N HIS A 70 -3.56 -2.65 11.54
CA HIS A 70 -3.41 -1.69 10.45
C HIS A 70 -1.94 -1.42 10.06
N PRO A 71 -0.99 -1.24 11.01
CA PRO A 71 0.43 -1.13 10.69
C PRO A 71 1.01 -2.41 10.06
N LYS A 72 0.51 -3.59 10.46
CA LYS A 72 0.97 -4.87 9.92
C LYS A 72 0.54 -5.04 8.47
N ALA A 73 -0.70 -4.66 8.14
CA ALA A 73 -1.21 -4.63 6.77
C ALA A 73 -0.41 -3.65 5.89
N ALA A 74 -0.13 -2.44 6.40
CA ALA A 74 0.68 -1.46 5.68
C ALA A 74 2.11 -1.96 5.39
N ARG A 75 2.75 -2.62 6.37
CA ARG A 75 4.07 -3.25 6.17
C ARG A 75 4.03 -4.37 5.13
N LEU A 76 2.98 -5.19 5.14
CA LEU A 76 2.80 -6.27 4.17
C LEU A 76 2.60 -5.74 2.75
N PHE A 77 1.82 -4.67 2.60
CA PHE A 77 1.64 -3.98 1.32
C PHE A 77 2.96 -3.41 0.80
N LEU A 78 3.74 -2.72 1.65
CA LEU A 78 5.06 -2.22 1.28
C LEU A 78 6.03 -3.34 0.87
N ALA A 79 6.02 -4.47 1.58
CA ALA A 79 6.85 -5.62 1.22
C ALA A 79 6.44 -6.21 -0.13
N SER A 80 5.13 -6.37 -0.37
CA SER A 80 4.59 -6.86 -1.64
C SER A 80 4.94 -5.94 -2.80
N ASP A 81 4.80 -4.62 -2.62
CA ASP A 81 5.16 -3.62 -3.62
C ASP A 81 6.65 -3.68 -3.97
N ARG A 82 7.53 -3.76 -2.96
CA ARG A 82 8.97 -3.92 -3.17
C ARG A 82 9.32 -5.20 -3.93
N ILE A 83 8.70 -6.33 -3.58
CA ILE A 83 8.92 -7.60 -4.29
C ILE A 83 8.49 -7.49 -5.75
N LYS A 84 7.34 -6.87 -6.01
CA LYS A 84 6.84 -6.63 -7.37
C LYS A 84 7.81 -5.76 -8.18
N ASN A 85 8.28 -4.66 -7.60
CA ASN A 85 9.22 -3.76 -8.26
C ASN A 85 10.57 -4.44 -8.54
N ILE A 86 11.08 -5.25 -7.61
CA ILE A 86 12.30 -6.05 -7.83
C ILE A 86 12.09 -7.05 -8.97
N SER A 87 10.97 -7.76 -8.99
CA SER A 87 10.64 -8.71 -10.04
C SER A 87 10.55 -8.03 -11.41
N GLU A 88 9.96 -6.84 -11.46
CA GLU A 88 9.88 -6.05 -12.70
C GLU A 88 11.27 -5.61 -13.18
N ILE A 89 12.13 -5.11 -12.29
CA ILE A 89 13.52 -4.75 -12.62
C ILE A 89 14.29 -5.96 -13.16
N ILE A 90 14.17 -7.12 -12.50
CA ILE A 90 14.84 -8.35 -12.95
C ILE A 90 14.30 -8.78 -14.32
N SER A 91 12.99 -8.73 -14.54
CA SER A 91 12.37 -9.13 -15.81
C SER A 91 12.72 -8.21 -16.99
N ARG A 92 12.97 -6.92 -16.70
CA ARG A 92 13.40 -5.93 -17.70
C ARG A 92 14.91 -5.89 -17.91
N ARG A 93 15.69 -6.58 -17.07
CA ARG A 93 17.15 -6.60 -17.19
C ARG A 93 17.52 -7.32 -18.49
N PRO A 94 18.16 -6.64 -19.45
CA PRO A 94 18.65 -7.31 -20.66
C PRO A 94 19.60 -8.43 -20.28
N ASP A 95 19.51 -9.56 -20.99
CA ASP A 95 20.43 -10.69 -20.84
C ASP A 95 21.81 -10.33 -21.44
N PHE A 96 22.53 -9.46 -20.74
CA PHE A 96 23.84 -8.97 -21.15
C PHE A 96 24.85 -10.12 -21.23
N GLU A 97 24.77 -11.12 -20.35
CA GLU A 97 25.70 -12.26 -20.35
C GLU A 97 25.66 -13.02 -21.67
N LYS A 98 24.46 -13.35 -22.16
CA LYS A 98 24.30 -14.03 -23.45
C LYS A 98 24.78 -13.17 -24.61
N ARG A 99 24.48 -11.87 -24.59
CA ARG A 99 24.90 -10.92 -25.63
C ARG A 99 26.43 -10.75 -25.65
N ILE A 100 27.06 -10.64 -24.49
CA ILE A 100 28.52 -10.56 -24.33
C ILE A 100 29.17 -11.85 -24.84
N ALA A 101 28.63 -13.01 -24.48
CA ALA A 101 29.16 -14.30 -24.93
C ALA A 101 29.12 -14.45 -26.46
N ILE A 102 28.08 -13.95 -27.13
CA ILE A 102 28.00 -13.95 -28.60
C ILE A 102 29.06 -13.03 -29.21
N ILE A 103 29.24 -11.82 -28.67
CA ILE A 103 30.25 -10.87 -29.19
C ILE A 103 31.66 -11.42 -28.99
N LEU A 104 31.97 -11.96 -27.81
CA LEU A 104 33.30 -12.51 -27.52
C LEU A 104 33.64 -13.71 -28.42
N LYS A 105 32.65 -14.51 -28.83
CA LYS A 105 32.84 -15.60 -29.81
C LYS A 105 33.15 -15.12 -31.22
N ALA A 106 32.76 -13.89 -31.56
CA ALA A 106 33.02 -13.30 -32.88
C ALA A 106 34.45 -12.73 -33.02
N ILE A 107 35.17 -12.61 -31.90
CA ILE A 107 36.50 -12.01 -31.84
C ILE A 107 37.54 -13.12 -32.03
N PRO A 108 38.44 -12.99 -33.03
CA PRO A 108 39.54 -13.93 -33.22
C PRO A 108 40.49 -13.98 -32.02
N ASN A 109 41.12 -15.14 -31.79
CA ASN A 109 42.00 -15.38 -30.62
C ASN A 109 43.24 -14.48 -30.58
N ASP A 110 43.63 -13.91 -31.70
CA ASP A 110 44.78 -13.01 -31.88
C ASP A 110 44.39 -11.52 -31.85
N VAL A 111 43.16 -11.21 -31.44
CA VAL A 111 42.66 -9.86 -31.19
C VAL A 111 42.42 -9.68 -29.69
N SER A 112 43.08 -8.69 -29.09
CA SER A 112 42.92 -8.33 -27.69
C SER A 112 41.93 -7.18 -27.53
N LEU A 113 41.01 -7.28 -26.58
CA LEU A 113 40.09 -6.21 -26.22
C LEU A 113 40.70 -5.31 -25.15
N SER A 114 40.93 -4.05 -25.51
CA SER A 114 41.37 -3.02 -24.56
C SER A 114 40.20 -2.31 -23.89
N THR A 115 39.05 -2.22 -24.56
CA THR A 115 37.82 -1.67 -23.98
C THR A 115 36.64 -2.42 -24.56
N PHE A 116 35.72 -2.81 -23.68
CA PHE A 116 34.45 -3.38 -24.06
C PHE A 116 33.40 -2.85 -23.09
N ASN A 117 32.51 -1.99 -23.58
CA ASN A 117 31.47 -1.38 -22.78
C ASN A 117 30.11 -1.60 -23.45
N ILE A 118 29.09 -1.93 -22.65
CA ILE A 118 27.70 -2.01 -23.08
C ILE A 118 26.89 -1.06 -22.19
N ASP A 119 26.28 -0.05 -22.80
CA ASP A 119 25.36 0.86 -22.12
C ASP A 119 24.00 0.82 -22.80
N ASN A 120 23.05 0.15 -22.16
CA ASN A 120 21.66 -0.03 -22.61
C ASN A 120 21.57 -0.66 -24.03
N LYS A 121 21.70 0.16 -25.08
CA LYS A 121 21.72 -0.27 -26.48
C LYS A 121 23.06 -0.02 -27.19
N ASN A 122 23.96 0.75 -26.62
CA ASN A 122 25.23 1.09 -27.26
C ASN A 122 26.32 0.13 -26.80
N VAL A 123 27.16 -0.30 -27.73
CA VAL A 123 28.33 -1.13 -27.47
C VAL A 123 29.55 -0.41 -28.01
N SER A 124 30.53 -0.18 -27.15
CA SER A 124 31.82 0.41 -27.53
C SER A 124 32.91 -0.64 -27.40
N ILE A 125 33.61 -0.91 -28.49
CA ILE A 125 34.66 -1.92 -28.58
C ILE A 125 35.93 -1.25 -29.06
N VAL A 126 37.00 -1.37 -28.27
CA VAL A 126 38.36 -0.99 -28.68
C VAL A 126 39.22 -2.24 -28.67
N ALA A 127 39.64 -2.66 -29.85
CA ALA A 127 40.41 -3.88 -30.04
C ALA A 127 41.80 -3.58 -30.61
N THR A 128 42.76 -4.43 -30.28
CA THR A 128 44.14 -4.34 -30.73
C THR A 128 44.63 -5.69 -31.22
N SER A 129 45.36 -5.72 -32.34
CA SER A 129 45.99 -6.93 -32.86
C SER A 129 47.29 -6.60 -33.56
N SER A 130 48.22 -7.55 -33.64
CA SER A 130 49.41 -7.44 -34.49
C SER A 130 49.12 -7.68 -35.98
N SER A 131 47.90 -8.13 -36.32
CA SER A 131 47.49 -8.49 -37.67
C SER A 131 46.28 -7.68 -38.14
N LEU A 132 46.45 -6.95 -39.24
CA LEU A 132 45.34 -6.24 -39.89
C LEU A 132 44.28 -7.22 -40.43
N SER A 133 44.70 -8.40 -40.86
CA SER A 133 43.78 -9.45 -41.34
C SER A 133 42.81 -9.88 -40.23
N SER A 134 43.30 -9.99 -39.01
CA SER A 134 42.53 -10.44 -37.86
C SER A 134 41.54 -9.37 -37.37
N ILE A 135 41.93 -8.10 -37.46
CA ILE A 135 40.99 -6.97 -37.32
C ILE A 135 39.91 -7.01 -38.41
N GLY A 136 40.28 -7.34 -39.65
CA GLY A 136 39.35 -7.53 -40.76
C GLY A 136 38.34 -8.65 -40.49
N GLN A 137 38.82 -9.83 -40.09
CA GLN A 137 37.96 -10.97 -39.72
C GLN A 137 37.00 -10.64 -38.57
N MET A 138 37.49 -9.92 -37.55
CA MET A 138 36.62 -9.43 -36.47
C MET A 138 35.51 -8.53 -37.02
N LEU A 139 35.86 -7.56 -37.89
CA LEU A 139 34.88 -6.65 -38.48
C LEU A 139 33.87 -7.40 -39.34
N ASP A 140 34.31 -8.35 -40.17
CA ASP A 140 33.45 -9.16 -41.02
C ASP A 140 32.45 -9.98 -40.19
N ASN A 141 32.91 -10.61 -39.10
CA ASN A 141 32.04 -11.35 -38.19
C ASN A 141 31.00 -10.44 -37.53
N LEU A 142 31.40 -9.24 -37.10
CA LEU A 142 30.48 -8.28 -36.48
C LEU A 142 29.48 -7.71 -37.50
N VAL A 143 29.91 -7.41 -38.72
CA VAL A 143 29.04 -6.94 -39.81
C VAL A 143 28.05 -8.03 -40.25
N ALA A 144 28.47 -9.30 -40.26
CA ALA A 144 27.57 -10.43 -40.53
C ALA A 144 26.42 -10.49 -39.52
N MET A 145 26.66 -10.15 -38.24
CA MET A 145 25.62 -10.08 -37.20
C MET A 145 24.63 -8.93 -37.38
N VAL A 146 25.01 -7.88 -38.12
CA VAL A 146 24.06 -6.83 -38.55
C VAL A 146 23.16 -7.37 -39.66
N GLY A 147 23.75 -8.07 -40.63
CA GLY A 147 23.02 -8.68 -41.75
C GLY A 147 22.01 -9.74 -41.30
N SER A 148 22.38 -10.58 -40.33
CA SER A 148 21.51 -11.61 -39.76
C SER A 148 20.45 -11.07 -38.78
N LYS A 149 20.54 -9.79 -38.38
CA LYS A 149 19.72 -9.17 -37.31
C LYS A 149 19.72 -9.97 -36.01
N GLU A 150 20.83 -10.64 -35.70
CA GLU A 150 20.95 -11.47 -34.50
C GLU A 150 21.20 -10.61 -33.25
N LEU A 151 22.01 -9.55 -33.38
CA LEU A 151 22.45 -8.77 -32.22
C LEU A 151 22.51 -7.26 -32.48
N PHE A 152 23.05 -6.84 -33.62
CA PHE A 152 23.31 -5.44 -33.94
C PHE A 152 22.34 -4.91 -34.99
N ASN A 153 21.89 -3.68 -34.80
CA ASN A 153 21.14 -2.89 -35.79
C ASN A 153 22.09 -2.08 -36.68
N LYS A 154 23.15 -1.52 -36.09
CA LYS A 154 24.13 -0.67 -36.79
C LYS A 154 25.50 -0.83 -36.15
N ILE A 155 26.55 -0.74 -36.97
CA ILE A 155 27.94 -0.65 -36.54
C ILE A 155 28.56 0.58 -37.21
N ASN A 156 29.33 1.35 -36.44
CA ASN A 156 30.08 2.51 -36.88
C ASN A 156 31.56 2.35 -36.52
N LEU A 157 32.43 2.55 -37.51
CA LEU A 157 33.86 2.57 -37.30
C LEU A 157 34.27 3.99 -36.87
N GLN A 158 34.74 4.13 -35.63
CA GLN A 158 35.18 5.42 -35.10
C GLN A 158 36.62 5.75 -35.54
N GLY A 159 37.45 4.73 -35.69
CA GLY A 159 38.81 4.92 -36.19
C GLY A 159 39.64 3.65 -36.20
N LEU A 160 40.66 3.67 -37.05
CA LEU A 160 41.72 2.67 -37.12
C LEU A 160 43.06 3.40 -37.01
N THR A 161 43.91 2.97 -36.09
CA THR A 161 45.23 3.56 -35.85
C THR A 161 46.28 2.46 -35.90
N VAL A 162 47.45 2.78 -36.45
CA VAL A 162 48.61 1.89 -36.46
C VAL A 162 49.64 2.43 -35.48
N ASP A 163 50.07 1.60 -34.53
CA ASP A 163 51.20 1.88 -33.67
C ASP A 163 52.48 1.35 -34.33
N GLY A 164 53.23 2.26 -34.96
CA GLY A 164 54.47 1.94 -35.66
C GLY A 164 55.61 1.47 -34.75
N ALA A 165 55.53 1.71 -33.43
CA ALA A 165 56.57 1.25 -32.49
C ALA A 165 56.41 -0.24 -32.15
N ASN A 166 55.17 -0.72 -32.08
CA ASN A 166 54.84 -2.10 -31.67
C ASN A 166 54.31 -2.96 -32.83
N GLY A 167 54.16 -2.40 -34.04
CA GLY A 167 53.61 -3.10 -35.20
C GLY A 167 52.16 -3.56 -34.99
N SER A 168 51.39 -2.84 -34.17
CA SER A 168 50.03 -3.22 -33.79
C SER A 168 48.98 -2.26 -34.36
N TYR A 169 47.80 -2.81 -34.62
CA TYR A 169 46.63 -2.12 -35.14
C TYR A 169 45.63 -1.96 -34.01
N ARG A 170 45.11 -0.75 -33.82
CA ARG A 170 44.03 -0.44 -32.87
C ARG A 170 42.80 0.04 -33.61
N ILE A 171 41.67 -0.62 -33.37
CA ILE A 171 40.38 -0.27 -33.95
C ILE A 171 39.41 0.17 -32.85
N SER A 172 38.60 1.19 -33.12
CA SER A 172 37.52 1.65 -32.24
C SER A 172 36.20 1.58 -32.98
N ILE A 173 35.22 0.89 -32.39
CA ILE A 173 33.93 0.59 -32.98
C ILE A 173 32.83 0.99 -31.99
N GLU A 174 31.79 1.62 -32.51
CA GLU A 174 30.51 1.81 -31.81
C GLU A 174 29.41 1.06 -32.53
N ALA A 175 28.64 0.26 -31.79
CA ALA A 175 27.53 -0.50 -32.33
C ALA A 175 26.25 -0.25 -31.53
N ILE A 176 25.10 -0.40 -32.20
CA ILE A 176 23.78 -0.25 -31.60
C ILE A 176 23.10 -1.62 -31.62
N LEU A 177 22.72 -2.12 -30.44
CA LEU A 177 21.95 -3.35 -30.24
C LEU A 177 20.50 -3.18 -30.70
N LEU A 178 19.89 -4.29 -31.12
CA LEU A 178 18.45 -4.42 -31.34
C LEU A 178 17.69 -4.27 -30.00
#